data_AF-A0A1Q3MSN8-F1
#
_entry.id   AF-A0A1Q3MSN8-F1
#
_cell.length_a   1.000
_cell.length_b   1.000
_cell.length_c   1.000
_cell.angle_alpha   90.00
_cell.angle_beta   90.00
_cell.angle_gamma   90.00
#
_symmetry.space_group_name_H-M   'P 1'
#
loop_
_entity.id
_entity.type
_entity.pdbx_description
1 polymer ?
#
loop_
_entity_poly.entity_id
_entity_poly.type
_entity_poly.pdbx_seq_one_letter_code
_entity_poly.pdbx_strand_id
1 'polypeptide(L)'
;MKRLSFPSSVILAGLALLGCGGGDAAPKGSVVVAIDTSDSAIGKKGAFYKATLDGLMSLPMEDETVVYRFDAKPAEIHSGPPPESNEEAAKILKRAVEYRTEQKGTNLAKLILLVDQRIDQLKAPIEVRIYTDCGIELMTIAEKQSVERITTRWSKDERLHRLDFIGVRDGFREPLRNMVKLPPEKLGFGDL
;
A
#
# COMPACT_ATOMS: atom_id res chain seq x y z
N MET A 1 -77.23 17.07 11.01
CA MET A 1 -76.12 16.52 11.82
C MET A 1 -74.82 17.15 11.33
N LYS A 2 -74.15 17.97 12.16
CA LYS A 2 -72.88 18.64 11.84
C LYS A 2 -71.74 17.87 12.53
N ARG A 3 -70.66 17.55 11.81
CA ARG A 3 -69.37 17.19 12.41
C ARG A 3 -68.27 18.03 11.75
N LEU A 4 -67.58 18.79 12.60
CA LEU A 4 -66.46 19.66 12.29
C LEU A 4 -65.17 18.85 12.17
N SER A 5 -64.36 19.23 11.19
CA SER A 5 -63.00 18.75 10.92
C SER A 5 -62.00 19.64 11.66
N PHE A 6 -60.98 19.03 12.28
CA PHE A 6 -59.78 19.72 12.78
C PHE A 6 -58.53 19.02 12.22
N PRO A 7 -57.57 19.75 11.63
CA PRO A 7 -56.23 19.25 11.37
C PRO A 7 -55.30 19.62 12.54
N SER A 8 -54.71 18.62 13.19
CA SER A 8 -53.64 18.83 14.16
C SER A 8 -52.29 18.61 13.47
N SER A 9 -51.63 19.71 13.14
CA SER A 9 -50.19 19.73 12.83
C SER A 9 -49.42 19.77 14.14
N VAL A 10 -48.55 18.79 14.39
CA VAL A 10 -47.51 18.89 15.42
C VAL A 10 -46.18 18.58 14.75
N ILE A 11 -45.36 19.63 14.64
CA ILE A 11 -43.99 19.61 14.15
C ILE A 11 -43.11 19.10 15.29
N LEU A 12 -42.46 17.95 15.10
CA LEU A 12 -41.48 17.41 16.04
C LEU A 12 -40.08 17.94 15.65
N ALA A 13 -39.67 19.06 16.25
CA ALA A 13 -38.31 19.57 16.14
C ALA A 13 -37.44 18.87 17.20
N GLY A 14 -36.84 17.74 16.82
CA GLY A 14 -35.83 17.05 17.62
C GLY A 14 -34.47 17.70 17.43
N LEU A 15 -34.07 18.55 18.38
CA LEU A 15 -32.74 19.16 18.45
C LEU A 15 -31.74 18.10 18.96
N ALA A 16 -30.95 17.53 18.05
CA ALA A 16 -29.89 16.59 18.41
C ALA A 16 -28.66 17.37 18.92
N LEU A 17 -28.34 17.15 20.20
CA LEU A 17 -27.10 17.53 20.85
C LEU A 17 -25.91 16.84 20.16
N LEU A 18 -25.18 17.57 19.32
CA LEU A 18 -23.85 17.16 18.87
C LEU A 18 -22.86 17.43 19.99
N GLY A 19 -22.56 16.38 20.76
CA GLY A 19 -21.43 16.37 21.67
C GLY A 19 -20.12 16.46 20.88
N CYS A 20 -19.29 17.44 21.23
CA CYS A 20 -17.89 17.51 20.86
C CYS A 20 -17.13 16.39 21.60
N GLY A 21 -17.27 15.15 21.13
CA GLY A 21 -16.36 14.07 21.46
C GLY A 21 -15.14 14.21 20.56
N GLY A 22 -13.98 14.54 21.14
CA GLY A 22 -12.69 14.33 20.50
C GLY A 22 -12.50 12.84 20.25
N GLY A 23 -13.05 12.36 19.14
CA GLY A 23 -12.78 11.03 18.64
C GLY A 23 -11.38 11.04 18.06
N ASP A 24 -10.53 10.12 18.50
CA ASP A 24 -9.35 9.71 17.75
C ASP A 24 -9.78 9.56 16.29
N ALA A 25 -9.22 10.41 15.42
CA ALA A 25 -9.55 10.39 14.01
C ALA A 25 -9.13 9.00 13.50
N ALA A 26 -10.13 8.15 13.23
CA ALA A 26 -9.89 6.82 12.69
C ALA A 26 -8.99 6.96 11.46
N PRO A 27 -8.00 6.07 11.28
CA PRO A 27 -7.08 6.22 10.17
C PRO A 27 -7.78 6.30 8.83
N LYS A 28 -7.41 7.29 8.01
CA LYS A 28 -8.15 7.68 6.81
C LYS A 28 -7.93 6.71 5.65
N GLY A 29 -6.79 6.03 5.61
CA GLY A 29 -6.48 4.97 4.66
C GLY A 29 -5.35 4.06 5.14
N SER A 30 -4.74 3.33 4.20
CA SER A 30 -3.58 2.50 4.47
C SER A 30 -2.56 2.61 3.34
N VAL A 31 -1.29 2.69 3.71
CA VAL A 31 -0.17 2.73 2.78
C VAL A 31 0.74 1.54 3.03
N VAL A 32 0.87 0.69 2.02
CA VAL A 32 1.80 -0.44 2.01
C VAL A 32 3.06 0.00 1.28
N VAL A 33 4.20 -0.11 1.95
CA VAL A 33 5.52 0.21 1.40
C VAL A 33 6.33 -1.07 1.31
N ALA A 34 6.87 -1.40 0.14
CA ALA A 34 7.72 -2.58 -0.05
C ALA A 34 9.07 -2.17 -0.63
N ILE A 35 10.16 -2.65 -0.02
CA ILE A 35 11.53 -2.27 -0.39
C ILE A 35 12.30 -3.49 -0.86
N ASP A 36 12.87 -3.41 -2.05
CA ASP A 36 13.69 -4.46 -2.62
C ASP A 36 15.05 -4.50 -1.91
N THR A 37 15.29 -5.58 -1.17
CA THR A 37 16.53 -5.85 -0.42
C THR A 37 17.40 -6.91 -1.07
N SER A 38 17.04 -7.37 -2.27
CA SER A 38 17.77 -8.38 -3.03
C SER A 38 19.19 -7.96 -3.40
N ASP A 39 20.00 -8.93 -3.83
CA ASP A 39 21.36 -8.69 -4.30
C ASP A 39 21.39 -7.95 -5.65
N SER A 40 20.39 -8.13 -6.52
CA SER A 40 20.33 -7.38 -7.79
C SER A 40 20.18 -5.87 -7.54
N ALA A 41 19.45 -5.52 -6.49
CA ALA A 41 19.25 -4.15 -6.06
C ALA A 41 20.47 -3.52 -5.36
N ILE A 42 21.58 -4.23 -5.13
CA ILE A 42 22.69 -3.77 -4.26
C ILE A 42 23.24 -2.39 -4.66
N GLY A 43 23.39 -2.12 -5.96
CA GLY A 43 23.85 -0.82 -6.47
C GLY A 43 22.85 0.32 -6.31
N LYS A 44 21.60 0.01 -5.98
CA LYS A 44 20.49 0.96 -5.79
C LYS A 44 19.97 1.01 -4.36
N LYS A 45 20.45 0.16 -3.44
CA LYS A 45 19.98 0.09 -2.05
C LYS A 45 19.98 1.45 -1.34
N GLY A 46 21.02 2.26 -1.55
CA GLY A 46 21.09 3.62 -0.98
C GLY A 46 20.01 4.56 -1.54
N ALA A 47 19.73 4.48 -2.83
CA ALA A 47 18.68 5.26 -3.48
C ALA A 47 17.29 4.80 -3.03
N PHE A 48 17.04 3.49 -2.95
CA PHE A 48 15.79 2.94 -2.41
C PHE A 48 15.59 3.32 -0.95
N TYR A 49 16.63 3.24 -0.12
CA TYR A 49 16.57 3.66 1.28
C TYR A 49 16.15 5.12 1.40
N LYS A 50 16.83 6.02 0.65
CA LYS A 50 16.51 7.45 0.67
C LYS A 50 15.09 7.72 0.18
N ALA A 51 14.71 7.19 -0.98
CA ALA A 51 13.39 7.39 -1.55
C ALA A 51 12.29 6.84 -0.64
N THR A 52 12.53 5.71 0.03
CA THR A 52 11.57 5.17 0.99
C THR A 52 11.48 6.02 2.24
N LEU A 53 12.60 6.54 2.74
CA LEU A 53 12.63 7.46 3.89
C LEU A 53 11.79 8.70 3.59
N ASP A 54 12.06 9.36 2.47
CA ASP A 54 11.31 10.54 2.01
C ASP A 54 9.82 10.20 1.83
N GLY A 55 9.52 9.03 1.26
CA GLY A 55 8.16 8.53 1.08
C GLY A 55 7.41 8.31 2.38
N LEU A 56 8.03 7.68 3.38
CA LEU A 56 7.44 7.45 4.71
C LEU A 56 7.17 8.76 5.45
N MET A 57 8.09 9.73 5.38
CA MET A 57 7.94 11.02 6.03
C MET A 57 6.89 11.92 5.37
N SER A 58 6.49 11.60 4.13
CA SER A 58 5.42 12.32 3.41
C SER A 58 4.02 11.79 3.69
N LEU A 59 3.88 10.68 4.42
CA LEU A 59 2.58 10.06 4.66
C LEU A 59 1.74 10.87 5.66
N PRO A 60 0.42 10.98 5.45
CA PRO A 60 -0.48 11.55 6.45
C PRO A 60 -0.41 10.74 7.75
N MET A 61 -0.26 11.42 8.89
CA MET A 61 -0.19 10.77 10.21
C MET A 61 -1.45 9.97 10.55
N GLU A 62 -2.57 10.27 9.89
CA GLU A 62 -3.80 9.51 10.03
C GLU A 62 -3.84 8.25 9.17
N ASP A 63 -2.81 7.85 8.44
CA ASP A 63 -2.85 6.59 7.67
C ASP A 63 -2.22 5.43 8.43
N GLU A 64 -2.74 4.22 8.23
CA GLU A 64 -2.02 3.03 8.67
C GLU A 64 -0.88 2.71 7.70
N THR A 65 0.33 2.52 8.20
CA THR A 65 1.51 2.18 7.41
C THR A 65 1.93 0.74 7.66
N VAL A 66 2.09 -0.02 6.58
CA VAL A 66 2.67 -1.37 6.61
C VAL A 66 3.93 -1.38 5.76
N VAL A 67 5.06 -1.80 6.32
CA VAL A 67 6.33 -1.85 5.60
C VAL A 67 6.78 -3.29 5.44
N TYR A 68 7.06 -3.66 4.20
CA TYR A 68 7.67 -4.92 3.81
C TYR A 68 9.10 -4.67 3.32
N ARG A 69 9.98 -5.61 3.65
CA ARG A 69 11.18 -5.85 2.84
C ARG A 69 10.92 -7.04 1.93
N PHE A 70 11.52 -7.05 0.75
CA PHE A 70 11.42 -8.22 -0.11
C PHE A 70 12.70 -8.55 -0.87
N ASP A 71 12.94 -9.84 -0.92
CA ASP A 71 14.00 -10.55 -1.65
C ASP A 71 13.40 -11.90 -2.09
N ALA A 72 14.08 -13.03 -1.91
CA ALA A 72 13.52 -14.36 -2.13
C ALA A 72 12.39 -14.73 -1.14
N LYS A 73 12.38 -14.12 0.05
CA LYS A 73 11.41 -14.33 1.13
C LYS A 73 10.96 -12.98 1.71
N PRO A 74 9.91 -12.36 1.15
CA PRO A 74 9.37 -11.11 1.68
C PRO A 74 8.89 -11.26 3.13
N ALA A 75 9.01 -10.19 3.89
CA ALA A 75 8.63 -10.14 5.29
C ALA A 75 8.16 -8.74 5.69
N GLU A 76 7.13 -8.69 6.53
CA GLU A 76 6.71 -7.46 7.20
C GLU A 76 7.76 -7.06 8.24
N ILE A 77 8.08 -5.77 8.32
CA ILE A 77 9.03 -5.22 9.29
C ILE A 77 8.41 -4.14 10.19
N HIS A 78 7.25 -3.61 9.78
CA HIS A 78 6.47 -2.61 10.51
C HIS A 78 5.00 -2.70 10.12
N SER A 79 4.10 -2.53 11.09
CA SER A 79 2.68 -2.31 10.90
C SER A 79 2.19 -1.40 12.03
N GLY A 80 1.58 -0.27 11.69
CA GLY A 80 1.09 0.69 12.68
C GLY A 80 0.99 2.10 12.11
N PRO A 81 1.01 3.13 12.96
CA PRO A 81 1.08 4.52 12.50
C PRO A 81 2.34 4.80 11.66
N PRO A 82 2.34 5.88 10.86
CA PRO A 82 3.53 6.34 10.16
C PRO A 82 4.58 6.85 11.17
N PRO A 83 5.87 6.80 10.82
CA PRO A 83 6.92 7.31 11.71
C PRO A 83 6.78 8.83 11.93
N GLU A 84 6.92 9.29 13.17
CA GLU A 84 6.79 10.71 13.52
C GLU A 84 8.06 11.52 13.19
N SER A 85 9.17 10.83 12.91
CA SER A 85 10.47 11.45 12.68
C SER A 85 11.35 10.67 11.72
N ASN A 86 12.31 11.36 11.12
CA ASN A 86 13.37 10.76 10.31
C ASN A 86 14.13 9.66 11.06
N GLU A 87 14.35 9.82 12.38
CA GLU A 87 15.06 8.83 13.18
C GLU A 87 14.25 7.54 13.33
N GLU A 88 12.94 7.65 13.56
CA GLU A 88 12.04 6.50 13.66
C GLU A 88 11.90 5.79 12.31
N ALA A 89 11.69 6.55 11.23
CA ALA A 89 11.65 6.00 9.88
C ALA A 89 12.97 5.27 9.55
N ALA A 90 14.11 5.88 9.87
CA ALA A 90 15.42 5.26 9.70
C ALA A 90 15.57 3.96 10.51
N LYS A 91 15.05 3.89 11.75
CA LYS A 91 15.05 2.67 12.56
C LYS A 91 14.21 1.55 11.94
N ILE A 92 13.04 1.87 11.38
CA ILE A 92 12.20 0.92 10.65
C ILE A 92 12.97 0.39 9.44
N LEU A 93 13.50 1.30 8.61
CA LEU A 93 14.21 0.96 7.37
C LEU A 93 15.53 0.22 7.61
N LYS A 94 16.22 0.49 8.71
CA LYS A 94 17.44 -0.20 9.11
C LYS A 94 17.21 -1.71 9.22
N ARG A 95 16.07 -2.14 9.78
CA ARG A 95 15.67 -3.55 9.87
C ARG A 95 15.49 -4.20 8.49
N ALA A 96 15.11 -3.41 7.47
CA ALA A 96 15.02 -3.87 6.10
C ALA A 96 16.41 -4.16 5.51
N VAL A 97 17.30 -3.16 5.56
CA VAL A 97 18.57 -3.18 4.85
C VAL A 97 19.66 -4.02 5.51
N GLU A 98 19.62 -4.18 6.83
CA GLU A 98 20.58 -5.01 7.57
C GLU A 98 20.29 -6.50 7.44
N TYR A 99 19.06 -6.87 7.06
CA TYR A 99 18.74 -8.27 6.83
C TYR A 99 19.44 -8.78 5.58
N ARG A 100 20.14 -9.90 5.72
CA ARG A 100 20.73 -10.65 4.62
C ARG A 100 20.09 -12.02 4.55
N THR A 101 19.57 -12.37 3.38
CA THR A 101 19.16 -13.73 3.06
C THR A 101 20.30 -14.45 2.36
N GLU A 102 20.48 -15.74 2.63
CA GLU A 102 21.38 -16.60 1.83
C GLU A 102 20.72 -17.01 0.50
N GLN A 103 19.39 -16.86 0.39
CA GLN A 103 18.64 -17.18 -0.81
C GLN A 103 18.70 -16.01 -1.79
N LYS A 104 19.34 -16.24 -2.94
CA LYS A 104 19.42 -15.26 -4.02
C LYS A 104 18.08 -15.08 -4.72
N GLY A 105 17.86 -13.86 -5.21
CA GLY A 105 16.74 -13.51 -6.08
C GLY A 105 15.72 -12.59 -5.42
N THR A 106 14.76 -12.18 -6.25
CA THR A 106 13.64 -11.31 -5.89
C THR A 106 12.37 -12.07 -6.25
N ASN A 107 11.42 -12.13 -5.32
CA ASN A 107 10.15 -12.81 -5.57
C ASN A 107 8.97 -11.83 -5.42
N LEU A 108 8.71 -11.08 -6.49
CA LEU A 108 7.59 -10.16 -6.58
C LEU A 108 6.24 -10.88 -6.39
N ALA A 109 6.08 -12.11 -6.90
CA ALA A 109 4.85 -12.86 -6.73
C ALA A 109 4.52 -13.16 -5.25
N LYS A 110 5.52 -13.55 -4.45
CA LYS A 110 5.35 -13.75 -3.02
C LYS A 110 5.02 -12.45 -2.30
N LEU A 111 5.64 -11.33 -2.70
CA LEU A 111 5.31 -10.03 -2.11
C LEU A 111 3.85 -9.67 -2.39
N ILE A 112 3.42 -9.74 -3.65
CA ILE A 112 2.05 -9.44 -4.06
C ILE A 112 1.05 -10.36 -3.34
N LEU A 113 1.38 -11.65 -3.18
CA LEU A 113 0.56 -12.59 -2.41
C LEU A 113 0.46 -12.21 -0.92
N LEU A 114 1.55 -11.78 -0.28
CA LEU A 114 1.51 -11.34 1.12
C LEU A 114 0.67 -10.07 1.28
N VAL A 115 0.82 -9.10 0.38
CA VAL A 115 0.00 -7.88 0.38
C VAL A 115 -1.47 -8.24 0.18
N ASP A 116 -1.77 -9.18 -0.71
CA ASP A 116 -3.13 -9.66 -0.97
C ASP A 116 -3.76 -10.31 0.26
N GLN A 117 -2.99 -11.11 1.02
CA GLN A 117 -3.45 -11.70 2.28
C GLN A 117 -3.71 -10.66 3.37
N ARG A 118 -3.02 -9.52 3.30
CA ARG A 118 -3.17 -8.41 4.26
C ARG A 118 -4.29 -7.45 3.88
N ILE A 119 -4.66 -7.37 2.58
CA ILE A 119 -5.52 -6.30 2.05
C ILE A 119 -6.87 -6.18 2.75
N ASP A 120 -7.44 -7.30 3.21
CA ASP A 120 -8.74 -7.31 3.91
C ASP A 120 -8.69 -6.77 5.34
N GLN A 121 -7.50 -6.61 5.89
CA GLN A 121 -7.26 -6.07 7.23
C GLN A 121 -6.88 -4.58 7.18
N LEU A 122 -6.62 -4.05 5.98
CA LEU A 122 -6.24 -2.66 5.76
C LEU A 122 -7.47 -1.75 5.63
N LYS A 123 -7.27 -0.48 5.95
CA LYS A 123 -8.28 0.57 5.84
C LYS A 123 -8.24 1.18 4.44
N ALA A 124 -9.42 1.36 3.85
CA ALA A 124 -9.54 2.02 2.56
C ALA A 124 -9.49 3.55 2.71
N PRO A 125 -8.90 4.29 1.74
CA PRO A 125 -8.26 3.79 0.52
C PRO A 125 -6.88 3.17 0.79
N ILE A 126 -6.50 2.19 -0.03
CA ILE A 126 -5.24 1.46 0.06
C ILE A 126 -4.31 1.92 -1.07
N GLU A 127 -3.11 2.36 -0.72
CA GLU A 127 -2.01 2.61 -1.65
C GLU A 127 -0.89 1.60 -1.43
N VAL A 128 -0.28 1.12 -2.51
CA VAL A 128 0.87 0.22 -2.46
C VAL A 128 2.04 0.85 -3.22
N ARG A 129 3.18 1.01 -2.57
CA ARG A 129 4.41 1.59 -3.16
C ARG A 129 5.52 0.55 -3.09
N ILE A 130 6.03 0.12 -4.23
CA ILE A 130 7.07 -0.90 -4.35
C ILE A 130 8.34 -0.25 -4.91
N TYR A 131 9.37 -0.14 -4.08
CA TYR A 131 10.70 0.38 -4.44
C TYR A 131 11.58 -0.78 -4.92
N THR A 132 11.81 -0.87 -6.23
CA THR A 132 12.49 -2.02 -6.86
C THR A 132 13.14 -1.65 -8.18
N ASP A 133 14.19 -2.37 -8.57
CA ASP A 133 14.82 -2.24 -9.87
C ASP A 133 14.22 -3.13 -10.95
N CYS A 134 13.20 -3.90 -10.56
CA CYS A 134 12.48 -4.92 -11.33
C CYS A 134 13.33 -6.17 -11.58
N GLY A 135 12.99 -7.25 -10.85
CA GLY A 135 13.59 -8.58 -10.99
C GLY A 135 12.55 -9.64 -11.39
N ILE A 136 11.82 -9.41 -12.49
CA ILE A 136 10.73 -10.30 -12.93
C ILE A 136 11.18 -11.32 -13.98
N GLU A 137 12.41 -11.21 -14.45
CA GLU A 137 13.00 -12.04 -15.51
C GLU A 137 13.15 -13.48 -15.05
N LEU A 138 13.40 -13.66 -13.75
CA LEU A 138 13.58 -14.96 -13.11
C LEU A 138 12.26 -15.56 -12.59
N MET A 139 11.13 -14.85 -12.73
CA MET A 139 9.82 -15.39 -12.33
C MET A 139 9.39 -16.50 -13.28
N THR A 140 8.93 -17.60 -12.69
CA THR A 140 8.28 -18.70 -13.41
C THR A 140 6.95 -18.25 -14.02
N ILE A 141 6.46 -18.99 -15.02
CA ILE A 141 5.15 -18.72 -15.64
C ILE A 141 4.03 -18.75 -14.59
N ALA A 142 4.07 -19.71 -13.67
CA ALA A 142 3.08 -19.83 -12.60
C ALA A 142 3.07 -18.61 -11.66
N GLU A 143 4.26 -18.07 -11.33
CA GLU A 143 4.37 -16.85 -10.53
C GLU A 143 3.80 -15.63 -11.25
N LYS A 144 4.08 -15.48 -12.55
CA LYS A 144 3.52 -14.39 -13.38
C LYS A 144 1.99 -14.49 -13.44
N GLN A 145 1.45 -15.67 -13.71
CA GLN A 145 0.01 -15.93 -13.71
C GLN A 145 -0.64 -15.67 -12.35
N SER A 146 0.07 -15.94 -11.25
CA SER A 146 -0.42 -15.62 -9.92
C SER A 146 -0.52 -14.11 -9.69
N VAL A 147 0.48 -13.33 -10.10
CA VAL A 147 0.44 -11.86 -10.05
C VAL A 147 -0.70 -11.32 -10.91
N GLU A 148 -0.85 -11.81 -12.14
CA GLU A 148 -1.94 -11.41 -13.04
C GLU A 148 -3.31 -11.66 -12.40
N ARG A 149 -3.53 -12.85 -11.83
CA ARG A 149 -4.79 -13.21 -11.18
C ARG A 149 -5.09 -12.32 -9.97
N ILE A 150 -4.10 -12.08 -9.11
CA ILE A 150 -4.27 -11.22 -7.92
C ILE A 150 -4.58 -9.78 -8.35
N THR A 151 -3.79 -9.23 -9.26
CA THR A 151 -3.94 -7.84 -9.71
C THR A 151 -5.21 -7.62 -10.53
N THR A 152 -5.71 -8.64 -11.24
CA THR A 152 -7.04 -8.61 -11.89
C THR A 152 -8.18 -8.55 -10.87
N ARG A 153 -8.02 -9.18 -9.70
CA ARG A 153 -9.02 -9.05 -8.62
C ARG A 153 -8.94 -7.66 -8.00
N TRP A 154 -7.72 -7.18 -7.73
CA TRP A 154 -7.48 -5.83 -7.21
C TRP A 154 -7.99 -4.74 -8.15
N SER A 155 -7.97 -4.96 -9.47
CA SER A 155 -8.50 -3.99 -10.43
C SER A 155 -9.99 -3.70 -10.24
N LYS A 156 -10.72 -4.66 -9.65
CA LYS A 156 -12.14 -4.59 -9.32
C LYS A 156 -12.40 -4.21 -7.86
N ASP A 157 -11.35 -4.15 -7.04
CA ASP A 157 -11.46 -3.73 -5.64
C ASP A 157 -11.41 -2.21 -5.57
N GLU A 158 -12.50 -1.60 -5.10
CA GLU A 158 -12.62 -0.16 -4.94
C GLU A 158 -11.75 0.37 -3.79
N ARG A 159 -11.35 -0.50 -2.85
CA ARG A 159 -10.46 -0.12 -1.75
C ARG A 159 -9.04 0.12 -2.23
N LEU A 160 -8.54 -0.67 -3.19
CA LEU A 160 -7.22 -0.43 -3.77
C LEU A 160 -7.29 0.79 -4.70
N HIS A 161 -6.71 1.88 -4.24
CA HIS A 161 -6.64 3.12 -4.99
C HIS A 161 -5.48 3.10 -5.98
N ARG A 162 -4.30 2.65 -5.55
CA ARG A 162 -3.08 2.79 -6.36
C ARG A 162 -2.01 1.74 -6.04
N LEU A 163 -1.28 1.33 -7.07
CA LEU A 163 -0.04 0.55 -7.00
C LEU A 163 1.04 1.29 -7.81
N ASP A 164 2.10 1.74 -7.13
CA ASP A 164 3.25 2.40 -7.76
C ASP A 164 4.49 1.52 -7.69
N PHE A 165 5.19 1.38 -8.82
CA PHE A 165 6.54 0.82 -8.88
C PHE A 165 7.57 1.94 -9.03
N ILE A 166 8.49 2.06 -8.08
CA ILE A 166 9.45 3.17 -7.98
C ILE A 166 10.88 2.64 -8.21
N GLY A 167 11.61 3.26 -9.13
CA GLY A 167 12.99 2.91 -9.51
C GLY A 167 13.14 1.83 -10.59
N VAL A 168 12.01 1.50 -11.23
CA VAL A 168 11.93 0.62 -12.40
C VAL A 168 12.42 1.37 -13.64
N ARG A 169 13.45 0.82 -14.29
CA ARG A 169 13.97 1.34 -15.56
C ARG A 169 12.93 1.19 -16.68
N ASP A 170 12.92 2.09 -17.65
CA ASP A 170 11.93 2.11 -18.74
C ASP A 170 11.74 0.76 -19.45
N GLY A 171 12.82 0.03 -19.71
CA GLY A 171 12.77 -1.29 -20.36
C GLY A 171 12.00 -2.36 -19.58
N PHE A 172 11.76 -2.17 -18.29
CA PHE A 172 11.03 -3.11 -17.42
C PHE A 172 9.59 -2.66 -17.11
N ARG A 173 9.23 -1.41 -17.40
CA ARG A 173 7.89 -0.88 -17.14
C ARG A 173 6.84 -1.61 -17.97
N GLU A 174 7.12 -1.85 -19.25
CA GLU A 174 6.18 -2.51 -20.15
C GLU A 174 5.96 -4.00 -19.80
N PRO A 175 7.00 -4.81 -19.51
CA PRO A 175 6.82 -6.13 -18.93
C PRO A 175 5.96 -6.14 -17.66
N LEU A 176 6.16 -5.17 -16.75
CA LEU A 176 5.32 -5.03 -15.55
C LEU A 176 3.88 -4.68 -15.88
N ARG A 177 3.62 -3.73 -16.79
CA ARG A 177 2.25 -3.40 -17.25
C ARG A 177 1.53 -4.62 -17.83
N ASN A 178 2.25 -5.45 -18.58
CA ASN A 178 1.66 -6.65 -19.16
C ASN A 178 1.30 -7.70 -18.09
N MET A 179 2.06 -7.79 -17.01
CA MET A 179 1.80 -8.75 -15.91
C MET A 179 0.83 -8.21 -14.85
N VAL A 180 0.86 -6.91 -14.55
CA VAL A 180 0.05 -6.26 -13.52
C VAL A 180 -1.24 -5.74 -14.17
N LYS A 181 -2.33 -6.47 -14.01
CA LYS A 181 -3.62 -6.21 -14.70
C LYS A 181 -4.45 -5.13 -14.00
N LEU A 182 -3.82 -4.03 -13.61
CA LEU A 182 -4.49 -2.84 -13.08
C LEU A 182 -4.74 -1.83 -14.21
N PRO A 183 -5.81 -1.03 -14.13
CA PRO A 183 -6.06 0.01 -15.12
C PRO A 183 -5.00 1.14 -14.97
N PRO A 184 -4.72 1.91 -16.04
CA PRO A 184 -3.62 2.88 -16.06
C PRO A 184 -3.65 3.92 -14.93
N GLU A 185 -4.84 4.32 -14.48
CA GLU A 185 -5.03 5.27 -13.39
C GLU A 185 -4.69 4.70 -12.00
N LYS A 186 -4.68 3.36 -11.84
CA LYS A 186 -4.29 2.68 -10.60
C LYS A 186 -2.86 2.15 -10.64
N LEU A 187 -2.16 2.20 -11.78
CA LEU A 187 -0.81 1.66 -11.95
C LEU A 187 0.18 2.76 -12.37
N GLY A 188 1.02 3.17 -11.42
CA GLY A 188 2.05 4.18 -11.65
C GLY A 188 3.47 3.61 -11.69
N PHE A 189 4.35 4.37 -12.33
CA PHE A 189 5.79 4.13 -12.35
C PHE A 189 6.50 5.42 -11.99
N GLY A 190 7.43 5.35 -11.04
CA GLY A 190 8.25 6.47 -10.59
C GLY A 190 9.74 6.23 -10.84
N ASP A 191 10.46 7.31 -11.07
CA ASP A 191 11.92 7.33 -11.05
C ASP A 191 12.45 7.47 -9.60
N LEU A 192 13.76 7.24 -9.40
CA LEU A 192 14.47 7.49 -8.13
C LEU A 192 15.16 8.85 -8.14
#